data_AF-A0A1D0A088-F1
#
_entry.id   AF-A0A1D0A088-F1
#
_cell.length_a   1.000
_cell.length_b   1.000
_cell.length_c   1.000
_cell.angle_alpha   90.00
_cell.angle_beta   90.00
_cell.angle_gamma   90.00
#
_symmetry.space_group_name_H-M   'P 1'
#
loop_
_entity.id
_entity.type
_entity.pdbx_description
1 polymer ?
#
loop_
_entity_poly.entity_id
_entity_poly.type
_entity_poly.pdbx_seq_one_letter_code
_entity_poly.pdbx_strand_id
1 'polypeptide(L)'
;ASLNIGKGGINLSNQASGRTLLVENLTGNITVEGPLRVNNQVGGYALAGSSANFEFKAGADTKNGTVTFNNDISLGRFVNLKVDAHTANFKGIDTGNGGFNTLDFSGVTNKVNINKLITASTNVAIKNFNINELVVKTNGISVGEYTHFSEDIGSQSRINTVRLETGTRSIYSGGVKFKSGEKLVINDFYYAPWNYFDARNIKNVEITNKLAFGPQGSPWGTAQLMFNNLTLGQNAVMDYSQFSNLTIQGDFTNNQGTINYLVRGGQVATLNVGNAAAMLFNNNVDSATGFYQPLMKINSAQDLIKNKEHVLLKAKIIGYGNVSAGTNSISNVNLIEQFKERLALYNNNNRMDICVVRNTDDIKACGTAIGDQAMVNNPDNYKYLIGKAWKNIGISKTANGSKISVHYLGNSTPTENGGNTTNLPTNTTNNARSASYALIKNAPFAQPSTTPNLVAINQH
;
A
#
# COMPACT_ATOMS: atom_id res chain seq x y z
N ALA A 1 31.71 10.84 -24.59
CA ALA A 1 32.59 11.65 -23.73
C ALA A 1 31.99 11.72 -22.31
N SER A 2 32.81 11.86 -21.27
CA SER A 2 32.33 11.89 -19.88
C SER A 2 33.17 12.87 -19.06
N LEU A 3 32.49 13.72 -18.27
CA LEU A 3 33.08 14.57 -17.24
C LEU A 3 33.06 13.80 -15.92
N ASN A 4 34.23 13.46 -15.39
CA ASN A 4 34.35 12.69 -14.15
C ASN A 4 34.94 13.55 -13.03
N ILE A 5 34.14 13.83 -12.01
CA ILE A 5 34.56 14.52 -10.79
C ILE A 5 34.98 13.46 -9.77
N GLY A 6 36.27 13.46 -9.42
CA GLY A 6 36.85 12.48 -8.51
C GLY A 6 36.37 12.59 -7.06
N LYS A 7 36.97 11.76 -6.19
CA LYS A 7 36.59 11.60 -4.77
C LYS A 7 36.64 12.89 -3.93
N GLY A 8 37.38 13.90 -4.38
CA GLY A 8 37.38 15.23 -3.74
C GLY A 8 35.99 15.87 -3.70
N GLY A 9 35.14 15.57 -4.70
CA GLY A 9 33.79 16.08 -4.80
C GLY A 9 33.77 17.55 -5.18
N ILE A 10 32.74 18.26 -4.70
CA ILE A 10 32.50 19.66 -5.06
C ILE A 10 32.25 20.45 -3.78
N ASN A 11 32.86 21.63 -3.68
CA ASN A 11 32.63 22.55 -2.58
C ASN A 11 32.13 23.90 -3.10
N LEU A 12 31.07 24.41 -2.49
CA LEU A 12 30.49 25.72 -2.76
C LEU A 12 30.59 26.59 -1.50
N SER A 13 31.42 27.63 -1.54
CA SER A 13 31.43 28.64 -0.48
C SER A 13 30.20 29.54 -0.60
N ASN A 14 29.42 29.73 0.46
CA ASN A 14 28.19 30.52 0.46
C ASN A 14 28.09 31.35 1.75
N GLN A 15 27.74 32.65 1.63
CA GLN A 15 27.76 33.60 2.75
C GLN A 15 26.46 34.42 2.85
N ALA A 16 26.28 35.49 2.07
CA ALA A 16 25.18 36.44 2.28
C ALA A 16 24.31 36.77 1.04
N SER A 17 24.61 36.24 -0.15
CA SER A 17 23.86 36.55 -1.39
C SER A 17 23.29 35.33 -2.11
N GLY A 18 23.40 34.15 -1.49
CA GLY A 18 23.22 32.88 -2.18
C GLY A 18 24.26 32.66 -3.28
N ARG A 19 24.52 31.42 -3.66
CA ARG A 19 25.42 31.12 -4.77
C ARG A 19 24.91 29.96 -5.57
N THR A 20 25.17 30.00 -6.87
CA THR A 20 24.89 28.90 -7.79
C THR A 20 26.19 28.41 -8.39
N LEU A 21 26.39 27.09 -8.38
CA LEU A 21 27.46 26.42 -9.09
C LEU A 21 26.85 25.56 -10.19
N LEU A 22 27.20 25.88 -11.44
CA LEU A 22 26.81 25.12 -12.62
C LEU A 22 27.95 24.19 -13.07
N VAL A 23 27.65 22.91 -13.21
CA VAL A 23 28.51 21.90 -13.84
C VAL A 23 27.81 21.40 -15.09
N GLU A 24 28.38 21.69 -16.26
CA GLU A 24 27.76 21.39 -17.54
C GLU A 24 28.68 20.56 -18.44
N ASN A 25 28.08 19.57 -19.10
CA ASN A 25 28.69 18.81 -20.18
C ASN A 25 27.70 18.79 -21.37
N LEU A 26 28.04 19.51 -22.43
CA LEU A 26 27.12 19.74 -23.56
C LEU A 26 26.78 18.45 -24.33
N THR A 27 27.74 17.53 -24.46
CA THR A 27 27.57 16.36 -25.35
C THR A 27 27.54 15.03 -24.63
N GLY A 28 28.10 14.97 -23.42
CA GLY A 28 28.37 13.72 -22.72
C GLY A 28 27.74 13.59 -21.33
N ASN A 29 28.22 12.60 -20.59
CA ASN A 29 27.77 12.27 -19.24
C ASN A 29 28.52 13.07 -18.18
N ILE A 30 27.96 13.17 -16.97
CA ILE A 30 28.62 13.67 -15.77
C ILE A 30 28.61 12.56 -14.72
N THR A 31 29.76 12.24 -14.15
CA THR A 31 29.89 11.33 -13.00
C THR A 31 30.51 12.08 -11.84
N VAL A 32 29.93 11.97 -10.64
CA VAL A 32 30.45 12.56 -9.40
C VAL A 32 30.71 11.45 -8.38
N GLU A 33 31.98 11.25 -8.04
CA GLU A 33 32.46 10.22 -7.11
C GLU A 33 32.60 10.72 -5.66
N GLY A 34 32.66 12.04 -5.47
CA GLY A 34 32.81 12.68 -4.17
C GLY A 34 31.52 13.34 -3.66
N PRO A 35 31.52 13.83 -2.40
CA PRO A 35 30.35 14.47 -1.82
C PRO A 35 30.18 15.91 -2.30
N LEU A 36 28.98 16.45 -2.12
CA LEU A 36 28.70 17.88 -2.25
C LEU A 36 28.86 18.56 -0.89
N ARG A 37 29.61 19.67 -0.86
CA ARG A 37 29.88 20.43 0.36
C ARG A 37 29.49 21.89 0.20
N VAL A 38 28.95 22.47 1.26
CA VAL A 38 28.78 23.91 1.39
C VAL A 38 29.68 24.38 2.53
N ASN A 39 30.50 25.41 2.28
CA ASN A 39 31.47 25.91 3.26
C ASN A 39 32.38 24.81 3.86
N ASN A 40 32.88 23.92 3.00
CA ASN A 40 33.74 22.77 3.32
C ASN A 40 33.09 21.68 4.20
N GLN A 41 31.77 21.71 4.37
CA GLN A 41 31.03 20.75 5.19
C GLN A 41 29.99 19.96 4.36
N VAL A 42 29.97 18.64 4.56
CA VAL A 42 28.90 17.77 4.04
C VAL A 42 27.65 18.01 4.90
N GLY A 43 26.48 18.18 4.27
CA GLY A 43 25.29 18.65 4.99
C GLY A 43 25.39 20.10 5.45
N GLY A 44 26.36 20.88 4.94
CA GLY A 44 26.47 22.31 5.21
C GLY A 44 25.16 23.03 4.90
N TYR A 45 24.83 24.04 5.71
CA TYR A 45 23.59 24.78 5.61
C TYR A 45 23.78 26.15 4.96
N ALA A 46 22.67 26.72 4.50
CA ALA A 46 22.55 28.07 4.01
C ALA A 46 21.47 28.82 4.81
N LEU A 47 21.34 30.13 4.58
CA LEU A 47 20.36 30.99 5.23
C LEU A 47 19.18 31.29 4.30
N ALA A 48 18.03 31.65 4.87
CA ALA A 48 16.90 32.15 4.10
C ALA A 48 17.33 33.39 3.30
N GLY A 49 16.95 33.45 2.03
CA GLY A 49 17.39 34.53 1.11
C GLY A 49 18.85 34.39 0.62
N SER A 50 19.56 33.34 1.00
CA SER A 50 20.94 33.07 0.58
C SER A 50 21.17 31.59 0.30
N SER A 51 20.34 30.97 -0.52
CA SER A 51 20.44 29.54 -0.82
C SER A 51 21.75 29.16 -1.52
N ALA A 52 22.23 27.95 -1.26
CA ALA A 52 23.32 27.35 -2.02
C ALA A 52 22.74 26.41 -3.08
N ASN A 53 23.02 26.64 -4.35
CA ASN A 53 22.41 25.92 -5.46
C ASN A 53 23.47 25.16 -6.25
N PHE A 54 23.33 23.84 -6.35
CA PHE A 54 24.12 23.00 -7.25
C PHE A 54 23.29 22.69 -8.49
N GLU A 55 23.83 22.96 -9.67
CA GLU A 55 23.18 22.68 -10.95
C GLU A 55 24.07 21.78 -11.81
N PHE A 56 23.49 20.70 -12.33
CA PHE A 56 24.16 19.78 -13.23
C PHE A 56 23.39 19.65 -14.54
N LYS A 57 24.08 19.81 -15.66
CA LYS A 57 23.49 19.69 -17.01
C LYS A 57 24.32 18.74 -17.85
N ALA A 58 23.76 17.59 -18.24
CA ALA A 58 24.46 16.60 -19.05
C ALA A 58 23.77 16.35 -20.39
N GLY A 59 24.56 16.32 -21.47
CA GLY A 59 24.08 16.13 -22.83
C GLY A 59 23.10 17.23 -23.24
N ALA A 60 23.40 18.48 -22.91
CA ALA A 60 22.52 19.62 -23.22
C ALA A 60 22.18 19.70 -24.72
N ASP A 61 23.13 19.40 -25.60
CA ASP A 61 22.94 19.45 -27.06
C ASP A 61 22.42 18.12 -27.61
N THR A 62 22.91 17.00 -27.05
CA THR A 62 22.56 15.65 -27.52
C THR A 62 21.24 15.12 -26.98
N LYS A 63 20.71 15.74 -25.90
CA LYS A 63 19.53 15.32 -25.13
C LYS A 63 19.59 13.88 -24.63
N ASN A 64 20.79 13.30 -24.54
CA ASN A 64 21.03 11.90 -24.17
C ASN A 64 22.09 11.74 -23.07
N GLY A 65 22.40 12.81 -22.33
CA GLY A 65 23.40 12.77 -21.26
C GLY A 65 22.86 12.09 -20.00
N THR A 66 23.73 11.37 -19.31
CA THR A 66 23.45 10.80 -17.99
C THR A 66 24.23 11.54 -16.91
N VAL A 67 23.56 11.88 -15.80
CA VAL A 67 24.22 12.34 -14.57
C VAL A 67 24.20 11.21 -13.55
N THR A 68 25.36 10.86 -13.00
CA THR A 68 25.49 9.79 -12.00
C THR A 68 26.23 10.30 -10.76
N PHE A 69 25.61 10.14 -9.60
CA PHE A 69 26.21 10.38 -8.30
C PHE A 69 26.45 9.05 -7.58
N ASN A 70 27.72 8.66 -7.51
CA ASN A 70 28.16 7.42 -6.87
C ASN A 70 28.39 7.57 -5.36
N ASN A 71 28.38 8.81 -4.85
CA ASN A 71 28.44 9.11 -3.43
C ASN A 71 27.05 9.45 -2.87
N ASP A 72 26.86 9.25 -1.56
CA ASP A 72 25.67 9.73 -0.88
C ASP A 72 25.73 11.27 -0.77
N ILE A 73 24.63 11.93 -1.11
CA ILE A 73 24.51 13.38 -1.06
C ILE A 73 23.76 13.75 0.22
N SER A 74 24.30 14.67 1.01
CA SER A 74 23.59 15.26 2.15
C SER A 74 23.52 16.77 1.98
N LEU A 75 22.31 17.31 1.93
CA LEU A 75 22.05 18.74 1.74
C LEU A 75 21.45 19.32 3.03
N GLY A 76 22.14 20.32 3.60
CA GLY A 76 21.64 21.06 4.75
C GLY A 76 20.52 22.03 4.39
N ARG A 77 20.07 22.81 5.37
CA ARG A 77 18.94 23.75 5.20
C ARG A 77 19.19 24.75 4.06
N PHE A 78 18.19 25.03 3.23
CA PHE A 78 18.26 25.95 2.07
C PHE A 78 19.36 25.62 1.04
N VAL A 79 19.75 24.35 0.92
CA VAL A 79 20.65 23.88 -0.13
C VAL A 79 19.85 23.14 -1.21
N ASN A 80 20.01 23.55 -2.46
CA ASN A 80 19.22 23.07 -3.59
C ASN A 80 20.10 22.28 -4.57
N LEU A 81 19.47 21.30 -5.22
CA LEU A 81 20.09 20.49 -6.26
C LEU A 81 19.17 20.48 -7.48
N LYS A 82 19.69 20.94 -8.62
CA LYS A 82 19.03 20.86 -9.93
C LYS A 82 19.81 19.93 -10.84
N VAL A 83 19.12 19.02 -11.53
CA VAL A 83 19.72 18.15 -12.54
C VAL A 83 18.86 18.17 -13.82
N ASP A 84 19.48 18.59 -14.93
CA ASP A 84 18.92 18.51 -16.27
C ASP A 84 19.72 17.45 -17.07
N ALA A 85 19.06 16.37 -17.45
CA ALA A 85 19.71 15.23 -18.11
C ALA A 85 18.69 14.37 -18.87
N HIS A 86 19.15 13.38 -19.63
CA HIS A 86 18.28 12.31 -20.08
C HIS A 86 17.91 11.39 -18.92
N THR A 87 18.91 10.92 -18.18
CA THR A 87 18.75 10.05 -17.01
C THR A 87 19.61 10.56 -15.87
N ALA A 88 19.09 10.48 -14.63
CA ALA A 88 19.84 10.82 -13.43
C ALA A 88 19.86 9.63 -12.46
N ASN A 89 21.04 9.24 -12.00
CA ASN A 89 21.25 8.11 -11.09
C ASN A 89 21.89 8.59 -9.79
N PHE A 90 21.32 8.17 -8.66
CA PHE A 90 21.78 8.56 -7.34
C PHE A 90 21.90 7.34 -6.43
N LYS A 91 23.05 7.22 -5.75
CA LYS A 91 23.22 6.26 -4.65
C LYS A 91 22.32 6.62 -3.44
N GLY A 92 22.32 7.88 -3.05
CA GLY A 92 21.53 8.34 -1.91
C GLY A 92 21.43 9.86 -1.88
N ILE A 93 20.28 10.38 -1.44
CA ILE A 93 20.05 11.80 -1.19
C ILE A 93 19.40 11.96 0.17
N ASP A 94 20.04 12.71 1.07
CA ASP A 94 19.54 13.04 2.39
C ASP A 94 19.31 14.55 2.50
N THR A 95 18.04 14.91 2.67
CA THR A 95 17.56 16.27 2.99
C THR A 95 16.85 16.30 4.34
N GLY A 96 16.87 15.19 5.09
CA GLY A 96 16.09 15.01 6.31
C GLY A 96 16.61 15.80 7.52
N ASN A 97 17.87 16.22 7.50
CA ASN A 97 18.48 17.04 8.57
C ASN A 97 18.56 18.54 8.21
N GLY A 98 18.15 18.91 6.99
CA GLY A 98 18.22 20.29 6.50
C GLY A 98 16.89 21.01 6.65
N GLY A 99 16.03 20.82 5.65
CA GLY A 99 14.73 21.49 5.52
C GLY A 99 14.77 22.67 4.54
N PHE A 100 13.63 22.94 3.90
CA PHE A 100 13.50 23.93 2.82
C PHE A 100 14.45 23.66 1.63
N ASN A 101 14.64 22.39 1.30
CA ASN A 101 15.45 21.94 0.17
C ASN A 101 14.60 21.86 -1.10
N THR A 102 15.19 22.19 -2.24
CA THR A 102 14.63 21.87 -3.57
C THR A 102 15.51 20.87 -4.29
N LEU A 103 14.94 19.72 -4.61
CA LEU A 103 15.47 18.73 -5.55
C LEU A 103 14.71 18.91 -6.88
N ASP A 104 15.29 19.67 -7.79
CA ASP A 104 14.72 19.95 -9.10
C ASP A 104 15.25 18.97 -10.15
N PHE A 105 14.45 17.96 -10.45
CA PHE A 105 14.68 16.99 -11.51
C PHE A 105 13.66 17.13 -12.65
N SER A 106 12.99 18.28 -12.74
CA SER A 106 11.96 18.54 -13.75
C SER A 106 12.52 18.55 -15.19
N GLY A 107 13.82 18.84 -15.33
CA GLY A 107 14.58 18.79 -16.58
C GLY A 107 15.12 17.39 -16.92
N VAL A 108 14.88 16.36 -16.09
CA VAL A 108 15.20 14.98 -16.45
C VAL A 108 14.13 14.43 -17.39
N THR A 109 14.53 14.07 -18.61
CA THR A 109 13.57 13.78 -19.70
C THR A 109 13.10 12.33 -19.75
N ASN A 110 13.88 11.36 -19.27
CA ASN A 110 13.50 9.96 -19.25
C ASN A 110 13.21 9.47 -17.83
N LYS A 111 14.23 9.29 -16.99
CA LYS A 111 14.04 8.68 -15.67
C LYS A 111 15.07 9.14 -14.63
N VAL A 112 14.59 9.26 -13.39
CA VAL A 112 15.42 9.47 -12.20
C VAL A 112 15.43 8.19 -11.37
N ASN A 113 16.62 7.67 -11.07
CA ASN A 113 16.80 6.49 -10.23
C ASN A 113 17.51 6.91 -8.95
N ILE A 114 16.87 6.69 -7.80
CA ILE A 114 17.43 7.02 -6.49
C ILE A 114 17.40 5.76 -5.63
N ASN A 115 18.55 5.29 -5.15
CA ASN A 115 18.56 4.11 -4.29
C ASN A 115 18.05 4.43 -2.87
N LYS A 116 18.38 5.58 -2.28
CA LYS A 116 17.78 6.03 -1.02
C LYS A 116 17.48 7.52 -1.03
N LEU A 117 16.25 7.90 -0.67
CA LEU A 117 15.82 9.27 -0.53
C LEU A 117 15.31 9.50 0.89
N ILE A 118 15.96 10.40 1.63
CA ILE A 118 15.53 10.82 2.97
C ILE A 118 15.06 12.27 2.88
N THR A 119 13.82 12.54 3.30
CA THR A 119 13.19 13.85 3.19
C THR A 119 12.55 14.27 4.50
N ALA A 120 12.33 15.58 4.67
CA ALA A 120 11.54 16.13 5.77
C ALA A 120 10.71 17.33 5.28
N SER A 121 11.39 18.44 4.95
CA SER A 121 10.82 19.64 4.32
C SER A 121 11.50 19.85 2.97
N THR A 122 11.03 19.13 1.96
CA THR A 122 11.74 18.97 0.68
C THR A 122 10.78 19.08 -0.49
N ASN A 123 11.03 20.02 -1.40
CA ASN A 123 10.38 20.07 -2.70
C ASN A 123 11.09 19.12 -3.67
N VAL A 124 10.38 18.12 -4.19
CA VAL A 124 10.90 17.12 -5.12
C VAL A 124 10.18 17.28 -6.45
N ALA A 125 10.75 18.08 -7.36
CA ALA A 125 10.19 18.30 -8.68
C ALA A 125 10.64 17.18 -9.62
N ILE A 126 9.82 16.15 -9.81
CA ILE A 126 10.20 14.91 -10.49
C ILE A 126 9.02 14.30 -11.26
N LYS A 127 9.26 13.83 -12.49
CA LYS A 127 8.20 13.35 -13.40
C LYS A 127 8.12 11.82 -13.52
N ASN A 128 9.24 11.15 -13.76
CA ASN A 128 9.28 9.69 -13.91
C ASN A 128 10.47 9.14 -13.12
N PHE A 129 10.20 8.25 -12.17
CA PHE A 129 11.24 7.83 -11.24
C PHE A 129 11.11 6.39 -10.75
N ASN A 130 12.25 5.90 -10.25
CA ASN A 130 12.32 4.73 -9.39
C ASN A 130 13.10 5.10 -8.14
N ILE A 131 12.43 5.10 -6.99
CA ILE A 131 13.06 5.28 -5.68
C ILE A 131 13.06 3.91 -4.98
N ASN A 132 14.24 3.37 -4.65
CA ASN A 132 14.29 2.08 -3.97
C ASN A 132 13.84 2.20 -2.50
N GLU A 133 14.36 3.15 -1.73
CA GLU A 133 13.88 3.43 -0.38
C GLU A 133 13.58 4.92 -0.19
N LEU A 134 12.34 5.27 0.17
CA LEU A 134 11.92 6.60 0.60
C LEU A 134 11.71 6.60 2.12
N VAL A 135 12.48 7.42 2.84
CA VAL A 135 12.32 7.67 4.28
C VAL A 135 11.78 9.08 4.49
N VAL A 136 10.65 9.18 5.16
CA VAL A 136 9.94 10.45 5.38
C VAL A 136 10.02 10.81 6.86
N LYS A 137 10.84 11.81 7.16
CA LYS A 137 10.97 12.39 8.50
C LYS A 137 9.94 13.48 8.75
N THR A 138 9.84 13.90 10.01
CA THR A 138 9.01 15.05 10.44
C THR A 138 9.88 16.19 10.95
N ASN A 139 9.38 17.43 10.92
CA ASN A 139 10.14 18.65 11.23
C ASN A 139 9.93 19.14 12.68
N GLY A 140 9.96 18.23 13.65
CA GLY A 140 9.74 18.57 15.05
C GLY A 140 8.31 19.08 15.29
N ILE A 141 8.16 20.33 15.74
CA ILE A 141 6.85 20.96 16.02
C ILE A 141 6.34 21.89 14.92
N SER A 142 7.17 22.18 13.91
CA SER A 142 6.80 23.11 12.83
C SER A 142 5.72 22.52 11.93
N VAL A 143 4.68 23.28 11.62
CA VAL A 143 3.58 22.87 10.73
C VAL A 143 3.69 23.59 9.38
N GLY A 144 3.24 22.93 8.31
CA GLY A 144 3.36 23.46 6.94
C GLY A 144 4.65 23.06 6.22
N GLU A 145 5.51 22.30 6.88
CA GLU A 145 6.74 21.73 6.30
C GLU A 145 6.55 20.25 5.96
N TYR A 146 6.80 19.86 4.72
CA TYR A 146 6.56 18.50 4.23
C TYR A 146 7.38 18.17 2.98
N THR A 147 7.37 16.88 2.63
CA THR A 147 7.89 16.40 1.35
C THR A 147 6.85 16.61 0.26
N HIS A 148 7.15 17.44 -0.73
CA HIS A 148 6.22 17.78 -1.80
C HIS A 148 6.73 17.26 -3.15
N PHE A 149 6.06 16.27 -3.72
CA PHE A 149 6.25 15.88 -5.11
C PHE A 149 5.50 16.88 -5.99
N SER A 150 6.21 17.89 -6.49
CA SER A 150 5.62 19.12 -7.04
C SER A 150 5.38 19.11 -8.55
N GLU A 151 5.57 17.96 -9.19
CA GLU A 151 5.33 17.74 -10.62
C GLU A 151 4.32 16.62 -10.82
N ASP A 152 3.85 16.47 -12.07
CA ASP A 152 3.07 15.30 -12.45
C ASP A 152 3.98 14.07 -12.54
N ILE A 153 3.73 13.07 -11.69
CA ILE A 153 4.56 11.86 -11.61
C ILE A 153 4.27 10.82 -12.70
N GLY A 154 3.40 11.14 -13.65
CA GLY A 154 3.02 10.26 -14.76
C GLY A 154 2.37 8.96 -14.30
N SER A 155 2.67 7.87 -15.00
CA SER A 155 2.07 6.54 -14.76
C SER A 155 3.07 5.41 -14.54
N GLN A 156 4.37 5.70 -14.64
CA GLN A 156 5.47 4.72 -14.59
C GLN A 156 6.33 4.86 -13.33
N SER A 157 5.98 5.79 -12.46
CA SER A 157 6.73 6.06 -11.23
C SER A 157 6.55 4.93 -10.21
N ARG A 158 7.65 4.57 -9.55
CA ARG A 158 7.71 3.48 -8.56
C ARG A 158 8.49 3.89 -7.33
N ILE A 159 8.02 3.44 -6.17
CA ILE A 159 8.79 3.42 -4.93
C ILE A 159 8.83 1.97 -4.42
N ASN A 160 10.00 1.36 -4.26
CA ASN A 160 10.02 -0.02 -3.76
C ASN A 160 9.63 -0.05 -2.28
N THR A 161 10.20 0.83 -1.45
CA THR A 161 9.86 0.89 -0.02
C THR A 161 9.61 2.32 0.43
N VAL A 162 8.46 2.58 1.02
CA VAL A 162 8.14 3.81 1.77
C VAL A 162 8.25 3.52 3.26
N ARG A 163 8.96 4.36 4.01
CA ARG A 163 9.03 4.34 5.47
C ARG A 163 8.72 5.73 6.01
N LEU A 164 7.57 5.86 6.67
CA LEU A 164 7.31 7.03 7.50
C LEU A 164 8.06 6.84 8.82
N GLU A 165 8.77 7.87 9.29
CA GLU A 165 9.29 7.92 10.65
C GLU A 165 8.23 8.45 11.61
N THR A 166 8.33 8.05 12.87
CA THR A 166 7.42 8.51 13.93
C THR A 166 7.59 10.01 14.12
N GLY A 167 6.49 10.74 14.02
CA GLY A 167 6.48 12.18 14.23
C GLY A 167 6.31 12.59 15.70
N THR A 168 6.22 13.90 15.90
CA THR A 168 5.93 14.48 17.22
C THR A 168 4.49 14.17 17.63
N ARG A 169 4.32 13.67 18.85
CA ARG A 169 3.01 13.25 19.36
C ARG A 169 1.95 14.34 19.23
N SER A 170 0.76 13.93 18.80
CA SER A 170 -0.44 14.78 18.67
C SER A 170 -0.42 15.83 17.56
N ILE A 171 0.64 15.89 16.72
CA ILE A 171 0.72 16.83 15.61
C ILE A 171 1.19 16.14 14.33
N TYR A 172 0.78 16.65 13.16
CA TYR A 172 1.21 16.19 11.85
C TYR A 172 2.16 17.22 11.22
N SER A 173 3.37 17.33 11.77
CA SER A 173 4.42 18.31 11.39
C SER A 173 5.29 17.87 10.22
N GLY A 174 4.96 16.74 9.60
CA GLY A 174 5.66 16.21 8.43
C GLY A 174 4.86 15.12 7.76
N GLY A 175 5.14 14.94 6.48
CA GLY A 175 4.46 13.97 5.63
C GLY A 175 4.80 14.16 4.17
N VAL A 176 4.10 13.44 3.31
CA VAL A 176 4.24 13.50 1.86
C VAL A 176 2.97 14.04 1.23
N LYS A 177 3.13 14.92 0.23
CA LYS A 177 2.04 15.38 -0.63
C LYS A 177 2.46 15.31 -2.09
N PHE A 178 1.50 14.99 -2.96
CA PHE A 178 1.68 14.97 -4.41
C PHE A 178 0.86 16.06 -5.08
N LYS A 179 1.41 16.69 -6.13
CA LYS A 179 0.70 17.62 -7.00
C LYS A 179 -0.30 16.91 -7.92
N SER A 180 0.17 15.95 -8.72
CA SER A 180 -0.68 15.14 -9.62
C SER A 180 0.04 13.87 -10.08
N GLY A 181 -0.73 12.92 -10.62
CA GLY A 181 -0.20 11.77 -11.36
C GLY A 181 -1.28 10.74 -11.67
N GLU A 182 -1.04 9.91 -12.68
CA GLU A 182 -1.99 8.85 -13.10
C GLU A 182 -1.80 7.58 -12.29
N LYS A 183 -0.55 7.16 -12.03
CA LYS A 183 -0.27 5.92 -11.30
C LYS A 183 1.06 5.97 -10.53
N LEU A 184 1.01 5.54 -9.27
CA LEU A 184 2.18 5.25 -8.44
C LEU A 184 2.15 3.79 -7.96
N VAL A 185 3.23 3.05 -8.19
CA VAL A 185 3.38 1.69 -7.67
C VAL A 185 4.29 1.71 -6.45
N ILE A 186 3.85 1.09 -5.36
CA ILE A 186 4.60 0.93 -4.12
C ILE A 186 4.69 -0.55 -3.78
N ASN A 187 5.88 -1.10 -3.52
CA ASN A 187 5.95 -2.52 -3.12
C ASN A 187 5.62 -2.65 -1.64
N ASP A 188 6.42 -2.01 -0.78
CA ASP A 188 6.29 -2.03 0.67
C ASP A 188 6.01 -0.62 1.20
N PHE A 189 4.96 -0.49 2.00
CA PHE A 189 4.57 0.74 2.67
C PHE A 189 4.56 0.53 4.18
N TYR A 190 5.43 1.24 4.89
CA TYR A 190 5.53 1.22 6.33
C TYR A 190 5.07 2.56 6.91
N TYR A 191 3.90 2.60 7.53
CA TYR A 191 3.37 3.79 8.19
C TYR A 191 3.85 3.91 9.63
N ALA A 192 3.92 5.14 10.13
CA ALA A 192 4.28 5.46 11.51
C ALA A 192 3.34 6.55 12.05
N PRO A 193 3.16 6.65 13.37
CA PRO A 193 2.23 7.61 13.93
C PRO A 193 2.77 9.04 13.81
N TRP A 194 1.84 10.00 13.75
CA TRP A 194 2.10 11.45 13.69
C TRP A 194 2.82 11.89 12.41
N ASN A 195 2.61 11.14 11.35
CA ASN A 195 3.12 11.39 10.00
C ASN A 195 2.00 11.08 9.00
N TYR A 196 2.06 11.65 7.80
CA TYR A 196 1.02 11.49 6.80
C TYR A 196 1.55 11.19 5.40
N PHE A 197 0.70 10.55 4.60
CA PHE A 197 0.94 10.28 3.19
C PHE A 197 -0.32 10.66 2.41
N ASP A 198 -0.25 11.81 1.73
CA ASP A 198 -1.34 12.40 0.96
C ASP A 198 -1.16 12.17 -0.54
N ALA A 199 -1.73 11.07 -1.02
CA ALA A 199 -1.77 10.70 -2.43
C ALA A 199 -3.18 10.88 -3.05
N ARG A 200 -4.00 11.80 -2.52
CA ARG A 200 -5.33 12.11 -3.08
C ARG A 200 -5.28 12.68 -4.49
N ASN A 201 -4.16 13.28 -4.89
CA ASN A 201 -3.96 13.79 -6.25
C ASN A 201 -3.31 12.77 -7.20
N ILE A 202 -2.95 11.58 -6.70
CA ILE A 202 -2.53 10.47 -7.55
C ILE A 202 -3.75 9.64 -7.83
N LYS A 203 -4.14 9.53 -9.10
CA LYS A 203 -5.39 8.87 -9.47
C LYS A 203 -5.42 7.42 -8.99
N ASN A 204 -4.33 6.67 -9.18
CA ASN A 204 -4.24 5.26 -8.76
C ASN A 204 -2.94 4.99 -7.99
N VAL A 205 -3.05 4.46 -6.77
CA VAL A 205 -1.91 3.89 -6.05
C VAL A 205 -2.08 2.37 -5.96
N GLU A 206 -1.01 1.64 -6.27
CA GLU A 206 -0.98 0.17 -6.19
C GLU A 206 0.06 -0.28 -5.17
N ILE A 207 -0.37 -1.06 -4.17
CA ILE A 207 0.50 -1.76 -3.22
C ILE A 207 0.73 -3.18 -3.72
N THR A 208 1.97 -3.57 -4.00
CA THR A 208 2.26 -4.88 -4.60
C THR A 208 2.77 -5.94 -3.62
N ASN A 209 3.18 -5.57 -2.40
CA ASN A 209 3.66 -6.52 -1.40
C ASN A 209 3.07 -6.27 -0.01
N LYS A 210 3.31 -5.10 0.61
CA LYS A 210 2.88 -4.88 2.00
C LYS A 210 2.46 -3.44 2.28
N LEU A 211 1.40 -3.25 3.07
CA LEU A 211 1.08 -2.00 3.77
C LEU A 211 0.92 -2.31 5.26
N ALA A 212 1.84 -1.85 6.10
CA ALA A 212 1.87 -2.23 7.51
C ALA A 212 2.46 -1.14 8.41
N PHE A 213 2.33 -1.33 9.72
CA PHE A 213 2.99 -0.48 10.71
C PHE A 213 4.50 -0.72 10.66
N GLY A 214 5.26 0.36 10.51
CA GLY A 214 6.71 0.34 10.35
C GLY A 214 7.50 0.06 11.63
N PRO A 215 7.19 0.73 12.77
CA PRO A 215 7.88 0.47 14.02
C PRO A 215 7.65 -0.98 14.49
N GLN A 216 8.67 -1.57 15.10
CA GLN A 216 8.56 -2.90 15.67
C GLN A 216 7.50 -2.93 16.78
N GLY A 217 6.72 -4.01 16.83
CA GLY A 217 5.70 -4.23 17.85
C GLY A 217 4.27 -3.89 17.41
N SER A 218 3.40 -3.66 18.40
CA SER A 218 1.98 -3.39 18.17
C SER A 218 1.75 -1.95 17.67
N PRO A 219 0.86 -1.74 16.68
CA PRO A 219 0.50 -0.40 16.23
C PRO A 219 -0.08 0.47 17.37
N TRP A 220 0.28 1.76 17.37
CA TRP A 220 -0.15 2.77 18.35
C TRP A 220 -0.19 4.17 17.71
N GLY A 221 -0.78 5.14 18.41
CA GLY A 221 -0.88 6.53 17.92
C GLY A 221 -1.83 6.66 16.74
N THR A 222 -1.55 7.55 15.79
CA THR A 222 -2.36 7.65 14.57
C THR A 222 -1.49 8.15 13.42
N ALA A 223 -1.55 7.50 12.27
CA ALA A 223 -1.02 7.99 11.00
C ALA A 223 -2.16 8.63 10.20
N GLN A 224 -1.87 9.30 9.09
CA GLN A 224 -2.88 9.72 8.10
C GLN A 224 -2.51 9.22 6.72
N LEU A 225 -3.23 8.22 6.23
CA LEU A 225 -3.03 7.65 4.90
C LEU A 225 -4.21 8.05 4.01
N MET A 226 -3.96 8.80 2.94
CA MET A 226 -5.03 9.37 2.11
C MET A 226 -4.77 9.04 0.64
N PHE A 227 -5.74 8.40 0.00
CA PHE A 227 -5.63 7.97 -1.40
C PHE A 227 -6.84 8.40 -2.22
N ASN A 228 -6.62 8.60 -3.53
CA ASN A 228 -7.72 8.66 -4.48
C ASN A 228 -8.33 7.27 -4.68
N ASN A 229 -7.68 6.46 -5.52
CA ASN A 229 -7.95 5.04 -5.67
C ASN A 229 -6.78 4.24 -5.09
N LEU A 230 -7.09 3.13 -4.43
CA LEU A 230 -6.10 2.22 -3.85
C LEU A 230 -6.34 0.80 -4.34
N THR A 231 -5.29 0.18 -4.87
CA THR A 231 -5.28 -1.23 -5.27
C THR A 231 -4.31 -2.02 -4.40
N LEU A 232 -4.78 -3.08 -3.76
CA LEU A 232 -3.93 -4.17 -3.30
C LEU A 232 -3.72 -5.15 -4.45
N GLY A 233 -2.47 -5.33 -4.85
CA GLY A 233 -2.07 -6.29 -5.87
C GLY A 233 -2.14 -7.74 -5.38
N GLN A 234 -1.86 -8.66 -6.28
CA GLN A 234 -1.87 -10.09 -5.99
C GLN A 234 -0.89 -10.44 -4.86
N ASN A 235 -1.37 -11.19 -3.87
CA ASN A 235 -0.63 -11.58 -2.67
C ASN A 235 -0.18 -10.41 -1.77
N ALA A 236 -0.55 -9.17 -2.09
CA ALA A 236 -0.21 -8.04 -1.25
C ALA A 236 -0.97 -8.11 0.08
N VAL A 237 -0.29 -7.77 1.18
CA VAL A 237 -0.85 -7.85 2.53
C VAL A 237 -1.01 -6.44 3.10
N MET A 238 -2.19 -6.15 3.63
CA MET A 238 -2.48 -4.89 4.30
C MET A 238 -2.86 -5.11 5.77
N ASP A 239 -2.05 -4.61 6.70
CA ASP A 239 -2.36 -4.61 8.12
C ASP A 239 -3.16 -3.35 8.47
N TYR A 240 -4.47 -3.52 8.64
CA TYR A 240 -5.43 -2.45 8.86
C TYR A 240 -5.91 -2.37 10.31
N SER A 241 -5.94 -1.13 10.82
CA SER A 241 -6.38 -0.83 12.17
C SER A 241 -6.77 0.65 12.30
N GLN A 242 -7.43 1.00 13.41
CA GLN A 242 -7.74 2.40 13.77
C GLN A 242 -6.52 3.32 13.77
N PHE A 243 -5.31 2.78 13.99
CA PHE A 243 -4.06 3.55 14.06
C PHE A 243 -3.56 4.01 12.68
N SER A 244 -4.01 3.38 11.60
CA SER A 244 -3.61 3.76 10.23
C SER A 244 -4.39 4.96 9.66
N ASN A 245 -5.60 5.22 10.17
CA ASN A 245 -6.54 6.25 9.69
C ASN A 245 -6.59 6.35 8.15
N LEU A 246 -6.80 5.21 7.49
CA LEU A 246 -6.86 5.14 6.04
C LEU A 246 -8.14 5.78 5.49
N THR A 247 -7.99 6.73 4.58
CA THR A 247 -9.08 7.35 3.80
C THR A 247 -8.91 7.06 2.31
N ILE A 248 -9.95 6.54 1.68
CA ILE A 248 -10.02 6.30 0.23
C ILE A 248 -11.21 7.09 -0.32
N GLN A 249 -10.97 8.17 -1.06
CA GLN A 249 -12.06 9.03 -1.56
C GLN A 249 -12.75 8.45 -2.81
N GLY A 250 -12.02 7.67 -3.60
CA GLY A 250 -12.48 7.00 -4.81
C GLY A 250 -12.69 5.51 -4.60
N ASP A 251 -12.04 4.71 -5.44
CA ASP A 251 -12.25 3.27 -5.52
C ASP A 251 -11.20 2.48 -4.75
N PHE A 252 -11.62 1.34 -4.19
CA PHE A 252 -10.73 0.36 -3.57
C PHE A 252 -10.80 -0.97 -4.32
N THR A 253 -9.65 -1.50 -4.75
CA THR A 253 -9.58 -2.84 -5.36
C THR A 253 -8.68 -3.73 -4.52
N ASN A 254 -9.23 -4.83 -4.01
CA ASN A 254 -8.43 -5.93 -3.49
C ASN A 254 -8.33 -7.00 -4.59
N ASN A 255 -7.20 -7.02 -5.32
CA ASN A 255 -6.93 -7.98 -6.37
C ASN A 255 -6.13 -9.15 -5.82
N GLN A 256 -6.81 -10.12 -5.18
CA GLN A 256 -6.19 -11.33 -4.64
C GLN A 256 -5.13 -11.04 -3.57
N GLY A 257 -5.25 -9.92 -2.86
CA GLY A 257 -4.48 -9.59 -1.66
C GLY A 257 -5.24 -9.94 -0.38
N THR A 258 -4.59 -9.74 0.77
CA THR A 258 -5.16 -10.05 2.09
C THR A 258 -5.15 -8.80 2.98
N ILE A 259 -6.30 -8.46 3.56
CA ILE A 259 -6.42 -7.42 4.59
C ILE A 259 -6.47 -8.09 5.97
N ASN A 260 -5.48 -7.80 6.82
CA ASN A 260 -5.44 -8.24 8.21
C ASN A 260 -6.01 -7.14 9.12
N TYR A 261 -7.15 -7.41 9.73
CA TYR A 261 -7.77 -6.53 10.72
C TYR A 261 -7.21 -6.80 12.11
N LEU A 262 -6.78 -5.74 12.78
CA LEU A 262 -6.34 -5.76 14.17
C LEU A 262 -7.53 -5.52 15.11
N VAL A 263 -7.76 -6.46 16.03
CA VAL A 263 -8.74 -6.27 17.11
C VAL A 263 -8.12 -5.44 18.23
N ARG A 264 -8.83 -4.37 18.64
CA ARG A 264 -8.48 -3.51 19.78
C ARG A 264 -9.73 -3.11 20.55
N GLY A 265 -9.71 -3.28 21.86
CA GLY A 265 -10.89 -3.03 22.71
C GLY A 265 -12.11 -3.87 22.28
N GLY A 266 -11.87 -5.07 21.75
CA GLY A 266 -12.88 -5.96 21.19
C GLY A 266 -13.61 -5.45 19.96
N GLN A 267 -13.00 -4.52 19.21
CA GLN A 267 -13.56 -3.96 17.98
C GLN A 267 -12.52 -3.96 16.85
N VAL A 268 -13.00 -3.81 15.63
CA VAL A 268 -12.23 -3.60 14.40
C VAL A 268 -12.58 -2.25 13.81
N ALA A 269 -11.61 -1.63 13.11
CA ALA A 269 -11.88 -0.41 12.36
C ALA A 269 -12.61 -0.74 11.05
N THR A 270 -13.58 0.11 10.68
CA THR A 270 -14.27 0.00 9.39
C THR A 270 -13.46 0.69 8.29
N LEU A 271 -13.12 -0.05 7.24
CA LEU A 271 -12.56 0.51 6.02
C LEU A 271 -13.65 1.19 5.20
N ASN A 272 -13.64 2.51 5.17
CA ASN A 272 -14.60 3.31 4.41
C ASN A 272 -14.03 3.63 3.02
N VAL A 273 -14.79 3.27 1.98
CA VAL A 273 -14.45 3.51 0.58
C VAL A 273 -15.46 4.51 0.02
N GLY A 274 -14.96 5.63 -0.54
CA GLY A 274 -15.81 6.74 -0.96
C GLY A 274 -16.69 6.46 -2.18
N ASN A 275 -16.29 5.52 -3.04
CA ASN A 275 -17.05 5.13 -4.23
C ASN A 275 -17.28 3.61 -4.32
N ALA A 276 -16.52 2.87 -5.14
CA ALA A 276 -16.71 1.44 -5.37
C ALA A 276 -15.60 0.61 -4.72
N ALA A 277 -15.95 -0.59 -4.24
CA ALA A 277 -14.99 -1.58 -3.79
C ALA A 277 -15.08 -2.84 -4.66
N ALA A 278 -13.93 -3.39 -5.07
CA ALA A 278 -13.86 -4.66 -5.80
C ALA A 278 -13.08 -5.70 -5.00
N MET A 279 -13.70 -6.85 -4.70
CA MET A 279 -13.11 -7.98 -4.01
C MET A 279 -12.88 -9.12 -5.00
N LEU A 280 -11.65 -9.21 -5.53
CA LEU A 280 -11.28 -10.21 -6.53
C LEU A 280 -10.49 -11.35 -5.87
N PHE A 281 -10.90 -12.59 -6.13
CA PHE A 281 -10.29 -13.79 -5.59
C PHE A 281 -10.10 -14.86 -6.66
N ASN A 282 -9.30 -15.88 -6.33
CA ASN A 282 -9.07 -17.07 -7.16
C ASN A 282 -9.46 -18.34 -6.39
N ASN A 283 -9.41 -19.49 -7.07
CA ASN A 283 -9.67 -20.80 -6.48
C ASN A 283 -8.38 -21.53 -6.03
N ASN A 284 -7.26 -20.83 -5.89
CA ASN A 284 -6.02 -21.45 -5.47
C ASN A 284 -6.15 -21.89 -4.01
N VAL A 285 -5.83 -23.16 -3.76
CA VAL A 285 -5.77 -23.73 -2.41
C VAL A 285 -4.35 -23.54 -1.88
N ASP A 286 -4.23 -22.86 -0.75
CA ASP A 286 -2.97 -22.72 -0.02
C ASP A 286 -2.56 -24.07 0.56
N SER A 287 -1.41 -24.58 0.12
CA SER A 287 -0.87 -25.88 0.57
C SER A 287 -0.68 -25.97 2.09
N ALA A 288 -0.38 -24.86 2.77
CA ALA A 288 -0.16 -24.85 4.21
C ALA A 288 -1.48 -25.10 4.97
N THR A 289 -2.57 -24.50 4.49
CA THR A 289 -3.88 -24.58 5.16
C THR A 289 -4.80 -25.64 4.55
N GLY A 290 -4.58 -26.06 3.31
CA GLY A 290 -5.51 -26.92 2.56
C GLY A 290 -6.81 -26.22 2.18
N PHE A 291 -6.84 -24.88 2.17
CA PHE A 291 -8.04 -24.10 1.85
C PHE A 291 -7.72 -22.84 1.03
N TYR A 292 -8.76 -22.13 0.57
CA TYR A 292 -8.58 -20.89 -0.17
C TYR A 292 -7.85 -19.82 0.65
N GLN A 293 -6.97 -19.05 -0.01
CA GLN A 293 -6.33 -17.90 0.60
C GLN A 293 -7.39 -16.85 1.04
N PRO A 294 -7.37 -16.41 2.30
CA PRO A 294 -8.30 -15.38 2.75
C PRO A 294 -8.02 -14.02 2.11
N LEU A 295 -9.08 -13.31 1.70
CA LEU A 295 -9.03 -11.90 1.30
C LEU A 295 -9.08 -10.95 2.50
N MET A 296 -9.70 -11.41 3.59
CA MET A 296 -9.80 -10.68 4.84
C MET A 296 -9.54 -11.62 6.00
N LYS A 297 -8.70 -11.21 6.96
CA LYS A 297 -8.37 -11.95 8.17
C LYS A 297 -8.66 -11.07 9.38
N ILE A 298 -9.33 -11.59 10.39
CA ILE A 298 -9.43 -10.97 11.71
C ILE A 298 -8.61 -11.82 12.67
N ASN A 299 -7.48 -11.28 13.13
CA ASN A 299 -6.64 -11.95 14.11
C ASN A 299 -7.11 -11.60 15.52
N SER A 300 -6.93 -12.53 16.46
CA SER A 300 -7.45 -12.39 17.84
C SER A 300 -8.98 -12.18 17.86
N ALA A 301 -9.70 -12.88 16.98
CA ALA A 301 -11.13 -12.72 16.81
C ALA A 301 -11.94 -13.17 18.04
N GLN A 302 -11.37 -14.01 18.91
CA GLN A 302 -11.98 -14.38 20.19
C GLN A 302 -12.21 -13.19 21.13
N ASP A 303 -11.45 -12.11 20.94
CA ASP A 303 -11.55 -10.89 21.75
C ASP A 303 -12.65 -9.94 21.26
N LEU A 304 -13.28 -10.23 20.12
CA LEU A 304 -14.39 -9.42 19.60
C LEU A 304 -15.55 -9.39 20.60
N ILE A 305 -16.13 -8.20 20.80
CA ILE A 305 -17.36 -8.05 21.58
C ILE A 305 -18.45 -8.92 20.94
N LYS A 306 -18.98 -9.87 21.71
CA LYS A 306 -20.04 -10.76 21.26
C LYS A 306 -21.37 -10.02 21.11
N ASN A 307 -22.30 -10.58 20.32
CA ASN A 307 -23.64 -10.05 20.08
C ASN A 307 -23.63 -8.61 19.52
N LYS A 308 -22.56 -8.26 18.79
CA LYS A 308 -22.38 -6.97 18.16
C LYS A 308 -21.95 -7.16 16.71
N GLU A 309 -22.51 -6.35 15.83
CA GLU A 309 -22.06 -6.29 14.44
C GLU A 309 -20.75 -5.50 14.35
N HIS A 310 -19.72 -6.14 13.79
CA HIS A 310 -18.44 -5.53 13.50
C HIS A 310 -18.31 -5.29 12.00
N VAL A 311 -18.45 -4.03 11.59
CA VAL A 311 -18.38 -3.65 10.17
C VAL A 311 -16.93 -3.55 9.72
N LEU A 312 -16.55 -4.38 8.74
CA LEU A 312 -15.19 -4.44 8.19
C LEU A 312 -15.00 -3.43 7.07
N LEU A 313 -15.94 -3.39 6.12
CA LEU A 313 -15.86 -2.53 4.94
C LEU A 313 -17.22 -1.95 4.59
N LYS A 314 -17.23 -0.66 4.23
CA LYS A 314 -18.40 0.05 3.72
C LYS A 314 -18.04 0.80 2.44
N ALA A 315 -18.87 0.68 1.41
CA ALA A 315 -18.73 1.38 0.14
C ALA A 315 -20.13 1.70 -0.44
N LYS A 316 -20.22 2.54 -1.48
CA LYS A 316 -21.49 2.73 -2.20
C LYS A 316 -21.89 1.46 -2.93
N ILE A 317 -20.91 0.80 -3.55
CA ILE A 317 -21.08 -0.46 -4.25
C ILE A 317 -19.90 -1.39 -3.99
N ILE A 318 -20.17 -2.67 -3.75
CA ILE A 318 -19.17 -3.73 -3.58
C ILE A 318 -19.41 -4.81 -4.63
N GLY A 319 -18.43 -4.97 -5.52
CA GLY A 319 -18.39 -6.05 -6.51
C GLY A 319 -17.54 -7.22 -6.02
N TYR A 320 -17.96 -8.44 -6.36
CA TYR A 320 -17.22 -9.67 -6.07
C TYR A 320 -16.84 -10.33 -7.40
N GLY A 321 -15.63 -10.87 -7.50
CA GLY A 321 -15.13 -11.47 -8.74
C GLY A 321 -14.24 -12.67 -8.50
N ASN A 322 -14.46 -13.73 -9.27
CA ASN A 322 -13.58 -14.91 -9.29
C ASN A 322 -12.76 -14.90 -10.58
N VAL A 323 -11.50 -14.49 -10.46
CA VAL A 323 -10.60 -14.34 -11.62
C VAL A 323 -10.23 -15.69 -12.25
N SER A 324 -10.31 -16.80 -11.51
CA SER A 324 -10.07 -18.15 -12.05
C SER A 324 -11.21 -18.63 -12.95
N ALA A 325 -12.42 -18.10 -12.79
CA ALA A 325 -13.60 -18.47 -13.56
C ALA A 325 -13.98 -17.41 -14.61
N GLY A 326 -13.26 -16.28 -14.68
CA GLY A 326 -13.60 -15.16 -15.55
C GLY A 326 -14.94 -14.49 -15.22
N THR A 327 -15.50 -14.70 -14.02
CA THR A 327 -16.83 -14.21 -13.62
C THR A 327 -16.72 -13.06 -12.62
N ASN A 328 -17.37 -11.93 -12.92
CA ASN A 328 -17.46 -10.77 -12.02
C ASN A 328 -18.90 -10.25 -11.96
N SER A 329 -19.44 -9.99 -10.77
CA SER A 329 -20.81 -9.48 -10.62
C SER A 329 -21.04 -8.80 -9.27
N ILE A 330 -21.84 -7.73 -9.28
CA ILE A 330 -22.41 -7.11 -8.09
C ILE A 330 -23.72 -7.86 -7.81
N SER A 331 -23.80 -8.61 -6.70
CA SER A 331 -25.00 -9.37 -6.28
C SER A 331 -25.18 -10.79 -6.83
N ASN A 332 -24.16 -11.40 -7.45
CA ASN A 332 -24.20 -12.84 -7.69
C ASN A 332 -24.05 -13.58 -6.36
N VAL A 333 -25.13 -14.23 -5.91
CA VAL A 333 -25.19 -14.96 -4.63
C VAL A 333 -24.07 -16.00 -4.52
N ASN A 334 -23.72 -16.67 -5.62
CA ASN A 334 -22.62 -17.64 -5.64
C ASN A 334 -21.26 -16.98 -5.35
N LEU A 335 -20.97 -15.82 -5.97
CA LEU A 335 -19.71 -15.10 -5.71
C LEU A 335 -19.64 -14.55 -4.28
N ILE A 336 -20.76 -14.12 -3.72
CA ILE A 336 -20.85 -13.65 -2.33
C ILE A 336 -20.59 -14.79 -1.35
N GLU A 337 -21.17 -15.97 -1.57
CA GLU A 337 -20.92 -17.13 -0.71
C GLU A 337 -19.46 -17.61 -0.81
N GLN A 338 -18.88 -17.63 -2.01
CA GLN A 338 -17.45 -17.91 -2.20
C GLN A 338 -16.56 -16.88 -1.48
N PHE A 339 -16.95 -15.60 -1.47
CA PHE A 339 -16.23 -14.57 -0.74
C PHE A 339 -16.27 -14.81 0.78
N LYS A 340 -17.42 -15.19 1.35
CA LYS A 340 -17.55 -15.47 2.79
C LYS A 340 -16.61 -16.58 3.27
N GLU A 341 -16.28 -17.54 2.41
CA GLU A 341 -15.29 -18.59 2.69
C GLU A 341 -13.84 -18.06 2.74
N ARG A 342 -13.60 -16.88 2.15
CA ARG A 342 -12.30 -16.17 2.13
C ARG A 342 -12.24 -15.02 3.13
N LEU A 343 -13.26 -14.86 3.97
CA LEU A 343 -13.23 -14.03 5.18
C LEU A 343 -12.94 -14.96 6.37
N ALA A 344 -11.74 -14.86 6.94
CA ALA A 344 -11.26 -15.76 7.99
C ALA A 344 -11.15 -15.06 9.35
N LEU A 345 -11.50 -15.77 10.41
CA LEU A 345 -11.38 -15.31 11.80
C LEU A 345 -10.45 -16.29 12.52
N TYR A 346 -9.47 -15.75 13.25
CA TYR A 346 -8.43 -16.55 13.90
C TYR A 346 -8.42 -16.33 15.41
N ASN A 347 -8.29 -17.42 16.15
CA ASN A 347 -7.98 -17.46 17.57
C ASN A 347 -6.63 -18.15 17.76
N ASN A 348 -5.64 -17.45 18.31
CA ASN A 348 -4.28 -17.95 18.51
C ASN A 348 -3.70 -18.65 17.26
N ASN A 349 -3.78 -17.98 16.10
CA ASN A 349 -3.36 -18.47 14.78
C ASN A 349 -4.16 -19.67 14.21
N ASN A 350 -5.12 -20.22 14.94
CA ASN A 350 -6.03 -21.24 14.45
C ASN A 350 -7.32 -20.62 13.93
N ARG A 351 -7.79 -21.08 12.78
CA ARG A 351 -9.01 -20.56 12.16
C ARG A 351 -10.24 -21.04 12.93
N MET A 352 -11.11 -20.12 13.35
CA MET A 352 -12.28 -20.42 14.18
C MET A 352 -13.63 -20.25 13.45
N ASP A 353 -13.65 -19.57 12.29
CA ASP A 353 -14.86 -19.43 11.47
C ASP A 353 -15.16 -20.66 10.63
N ILE A 354 -14.11 -21.27 10.08
CA ILE A 354 -14.17 -22.49 9.29
C ILE A 354 -13.01 -23.37 9.74
N CYS A 355 -13.32 -24.52 10.34
CA CYS A 355 -12.33 -25.53 10.65
C CYS A 355 -12.07 -26.38 9.41
N VAL A 356 -10.86 -26.25 8.87
CA VAL A 356 -10.39 -27.00 7.70
C VAL A 356 -9.69 -28.25 8.22
N VAL A 357 -10.29 -29.43 8.05
CA VAL A 357 -9.84 -30.66 8.73
C VAL A 357 -9.31 -31.68 7.74
N ARG A 358 -7.99 -31.85 7.67
CA ARG A 358 -7.31 -32.84 6.81
C ARG A 358 -6.86 -34.07 7.60
N ASN A 359 -6.65 -33.91 8.90
CA ASN A 359 -6.16 -34.96 9.80
C ASN A 359 -6.62 -34.70 11.24
N THR A 360 -6.22 -35.56 12.18
CA THR A 360 -6.55 -35.46 13.60
C THR A 360 -5.92 -34.25 14.30
N ASP A 361 -4.81 -33.71 13.79
CA ASP A 361 -4.18 -32.52 14.37
C ASP A 361 -4.98 -31.25 14.04
N ASP A 362 -5.53 -31.17 12.82
CA ASP A 362 -6.46 -30.10 12.45
C ASP A 362 -7.74 -30.13 13.32
N ILE A 363 -8.18 -31.32 13.78
CA ILE A 363 -9.29 -31.46 14.75
C ILE A 363 -8.91 -30.82 16.08
N LYS A 364 -7.71 -31.10 16.61
CA LYS A 364 -7.22 -30.49 17.85
C LYS A 364 -7.04 -28.98 17.71
N ALA A 365 -6.52 -28.52 16.57
CA ALA A 365 -6.37 -27.11 16.27
C ALA A 365 -7.73 -26.40 16.22
N CYS A 366 -8.72 -27.01 15.57
CA CYS A 366 -10.11 -26.54 15.57
C CYS A 366 -10.66 -26.47 17.00
N GLY A 367 -10.58 -27.57 17.76
CA GLY A 367 -11.03 -27.64 19.15
C GLY A 367 -10.40 -26.55 20.03
N THR A 368 -9.11 -26.30 19.86
CA THR A 368 -8.38 -25.20 20.52
C THR A 368 -8.93 -23.83 20.10
N ALA A 369 -9.16 -23.62 18.81
CA ALA A 369 -9.67 -22.36 18.27
C ALA A 369 -11.08 -22.03 18.78
N ILE A 370 -11.94 -23.05 18.91
CA ILE A 370 -13.33 -22.88 19.33
C ILE A 370 -13.55 -23.05 20.84
N GLY A 371 -12.56 -23.55 21.57
CA GLY A 371 -12.65 -23.83 23.00
C GLY A 371 -13.36 -25.14 23.35
N ASP A 372 -13.41 -26.10 22.43
CA ASP A 372 -14.00 -27.43 22.66
C ASP A 372 -12.93 -28.43 23.13
N GLN A 373 -12.91 -28.69 24.44
CA GLN A 373 -11.96 -29.63 25.04
C GLN A 373 -12.21 -31.08 24.64
N ALA A 374 -13.43 -31.45 24.25
CA ALA A 374 -13.74 -32.81 23.81
C ALA A 374 -13.05 -33.10 22.47
N MET A 375 -13.03 -32.13 21.54
CA MET A 375 -12.28 -32.23 20.29
C MET A 375 -10.76 -32.31 20.51
N VAL A 376 -10.24 -31.58 21.50
CA VAL A 376 -8.80 -31.58 21.81
C VAL A 376 -8.36 -32.91 22.42
N ASN A 377 -9.12 -33.42 23.40
CA ASN A 377 -8.77 -34.61 24.16
C ASN A 377 -9.11 -35.91 23.42
N ASN A 378 -10.19 -35.91 22.61
CA ASN A 378 -10.70 -37.09 21.93
C ASN A 378 -10.90 -36.83 20.42
N PRO A 379 -9.85 -36.50 19.66
CA PRO A 379 -9.97 -36.13 18.24
C PRO A 379 -10.54 -37.24 17.37
N ASP A 380 -10.37 -38.51 17.77
CA ASP A 380 -10.88 -39.67 17.03
C ASP A 380 -12.41 -39.68 16.93
N ASN A 381 -13.12 -39.11 17.91
CA ASN A 381 -14.58 -38.99 17.90
C ASN A 381 -15.09 -38.07 16.78
N TYR A 382 -14.21 -37.24 16.22
CA TYR A 382 -14.54 -36.25 15.20
C TYR A 382 -13.95 -36.61 13.82
N LYS A 383 -13.53 -37.87 13.60
CA LYS A 383 -12.99 -38.35 12.32
C LYS A 383 -13.92 -38.13 11.13
N TYR A 384 -15.24 -38.03 11.35
CA TYR A 384 -16.22 -37.69 10.32
C TYR A 384 -16.02 -36.30 9.69
N LEU A 385 -15.20 -35.43 10.31
CA LEU A 385 -14.78 -34.12 9.78
C LEU A 385 -13.57 -34.19 8.86
N ILE A 386 -12.80 -35.29 8.86
CA ILE A 386 -11.62 -35.41 7.99
C ILE A 386 -12.05 -35.31 6.52
N GLY A 387 -11.35 -34.47 5.75
CA GLY A 387 -11.69 -34.16 4.37
C GLY A 387 -12.78 -33.09 4.22
N LYS A 388 -13.20 -32.45 5.31
CA LYS A 388 -14.25 -31.43 5.32
C LYS A 388 -13.79 -30.09 5.89
N ALA A 389 -14.47 -29.04 5.48
CA ALA A 389 -14.47 -27.72 6.08
C ALA A 389 -15.78 -27.54 6.87
N TRP A 390 -15.68 -27.45 8.20
CA TRP A 390 -16.83 -27.23 9.08
C TRP A 390 -17.01 -25.74 9.37
N LYS A 391 -18.21 -25.21 9.13
CA LYS A 391 -18.57 -23.80 9.34
C LYS A 391 -19.11 -23.60 10.76
N ASN A 392 -18.49 -22.72 11.53
CA ASN A 392 -18.93 -22.38 12.89
C ASN A 392 -20.13 -21.42 12.82
N ILE A 393 -21.32 -21.94 13.12
CA ILE A 393 -22.58 -21.17 13.03
C ILE A 393 -22.73 -20.07 14.07
N GLY A 394 -21.90 -20.07 15.12
CA GLY A 394 -21.83 -18.97 16.09
C GLY A 394 -21.13 -17.72 15.55
N ILE A 395 -20.54 -17.80 14.34
CA ILE A 395 -19.99 -16.67 13.59
C ILE A 395 -20.83 -16.48 12.32
N SER A 396 -21.57 -15.39 12.26
CA SER A 396 -22.28 -14.98 11.04
C SER A 396 -21.46 -13.95 10.27
N LYS A 397 -21.45 -14.09 8.94
CA LYS A 397 -20.75 -13.19 8.01
C LYS A 397 -21.76 -12.59 7.06
N THR A 398 -21.80 -11.26 7.01
CA THR A 398 -22.62 -10.52 6.05
C THR A 398 -21.70 -9.95 4.98
N ALA A 399 -22.05 -10.22 3.71
CA ALA A 399 -21.42 -9.62 2.55
C ALA A 399 -22.53 -9.33 1.55
N ASN A 400 -22.65 -8.08 1.12
CA ASN A 400 -23.63 -7.65 0.12
C ASN A 400 -23.02 -6.52 -0.73
N GLY A 401 -23.85 -5.86 -1.55
CA GLY A 401 -23.41 -4.80 -2.44
C GLY A 401 -22.99 -3.49 -1.76
N SER A 402 -23.06 -3.33 -0.43
CA SER A 402 -22.70 -2.07 0.24
C SER A 402 -21.93 -2.24 1.56
N LYS A 403 -21.95 -3.43 2.15
CA LYS A 403 -21.33 -3.71 3.45
C LYS A 403 -20.75 -5.12 3.52
N ILE A 404 -19.60 -5.23 4.20
CA ILE A 404 -19.04 -6.48 4.71
C ILE A 404 -18.92 -6.36 6.24
N SER A 405 -19.47 -7.32 6.98
CA SER A 405 -19.43 -7.34 8.44
C SER A 405 -19.41 -8.76 9.00
N VAL A 406 -19.03 -8.87 10.28
CA VAL A 406 -19.08 -10.12 11.05
C VAL A 406 -19.89 -9.91 12.32
N HIS A 407 -20.61 -10.96 12.72
CA HIS A 407 -21.36 -11.00 13.96
C HIS A 407 -20.92 -12.25 14.74
N TYR A 408 -20.31 -12.04 15.89
CA TYR A 408 -19.82 -13.13 16.74
C TYR A 408 -20.76 -13.34 17.91
N LEU A 409 -21.46 -14.47 17.97
CA LEU A 409 -22.36 -14.85 19.06
C LEU A 409 -21.63 -15.70 20.12
N GLY A 410 -20.65 -16.48 19.68
CA GLY A 410 -19.97 -17.50 20.45
C GLY A 410 -19.50 -18.62 19.51
N ASN A 411 -18.95 -19.69 20.05
CA ASN A 411 -18.57 -20.85 19.25
C ASN A 411 -19.63 -21.94 19.39
N SER A 412 -20.01 -22.52 18.26
CA SER A 412 -20.77 -23.77 18.22
C SER A 412 -19.83 -24.98 18.26
N THR A 413 -20.38 -26.18 18.45
CA THR A 413 -19.62 -27.44 18.36
C THR A 413 -20.11 -28.27 17.17
N PRO A 414 -19.22 -28.98 16.46
CA PRO A 414 -19.63 -29.84 15.35
C PRO A 414 -20.38 -31.08 15.85
N THR A 415 -21.36 -31.51 15.07
CA THR A 415 -22.10 -32.77 15.29
C THR A 415 -22.08 -33.61 14.01
N GLU A 416 -22.04 -34.94 14.12
CA GLU A 416 -21.85 -35.87 13.00
C GLU A 416 -22.84 -35.67 11.85
N ASN A 417 -24.10 -35.40 12.16
CA ASN A 417 -25.18 -35.14 11.20
C ASN A 417 -25.68 -33.69 11.22
N GLY A 418 -24.84 -32.73 11.62
CA GLY A 418 -25.23 -31.33 11.81
C GLY A 418 -25.32 -30.47 10.55
N GLY A 419 -25.00 -30.99 9.36
CA GLY A 419 -25.16 -30.30 8.06
C GLY A 419 -24.20 -29.13 7.77
N ASN A 420 -23.42 -28.66 8.74
CA ASN A 420 -22.56 -27.47 8.61
C ASN A 420 -21.17 -27.76 8.00
N THR A 421 -21.05 -28.77 7.14
CA THR A 421 -19.78 -29.20 6.53
C THR A 421 -19.83 -29.14 5.02
N THR A 422 -18.75 -28.70 4.40
CA THR A 422 -18.51 -28.83 2.96
C THR A 422 -17.25 -29.65 2.71
N ASN A 423 -17.12 -30.30 1.56
CA ASN A 423 -15.87 -30.99 1.21
C ASN A 423 -14.73 -29.98 1.05
N LEU A 424 -13.50 -30.40 1.36
CA LEU A 424 -12.32 -29.58 1.10
C LEU A 424 -12.15 -29.34 -0.41
N PRO A 425 -11.71 -28.12 -0.81
CA PRO A 425 -11.42 -27.84 -2.19
C PRO A 425 -10.21 -28.66 -2.66
N THR A 426 -10.28 -29.21 -3.87
CA THR A 426 -9.14 -29.86 -4.53
C THR A 426 -8.58 -28.92 -5.59
N ASN A 427 -7.26 -28.81 -5.67
CA ASN A 427 -6.62 -28.07 -6.76
C ASN A 427 -6.84 -28.83 -8.07
N THR A 428 -7.83 -28.41 -8.87
CA THR A 428 -7.82 -28.71 -10.30
C THR A 428 -6.89 -27.71 -10.95
N THR A 429 -5.72 -28.17 -11.41
CA THR A 429 -4.79 -27.37 -12.22
C THR A 429 -5.44 -27.06 -13.56
N ASN A 430 -6.33 -26.08 -13.60
CA ASN A 430 -6.68 -25.40 -14.83
C ASN A 430 -5.67 -24.27 -15.00
N ASN A 431 -4.75 -24.46 -15.96
CA ASN A 431 -3.87 -23.42 -16.48
C ASN A 431 -4.71 -22.31 -17.13
N ALA A 432 -5.35 -21.46 -16.33
CA ALA A 432 -5.98 -20.25 -16.80
C ALA A 432 -4.88 -19.23 -17.08
N ARG A 433 -4.47 -19.18 -18.36
CA ARG A 433 -3.60 -18.15 -18.92
C ARG A 433 -3.99 -16.77 -18.40
N SER A 434 -3.01 -16.03 -17.92
CA SER A 434 -3.10 -14.65 -17.46
C SER A 434 -3.98 -13.81 -18.38
N ALA A 435 -5.23 -13.56 -17.96
CA ALA A 435 -6.09 -12.61 -18.66
C ALA A 435 -5.54 -11.21 -18.41
N SER A 436 -5.15 -10.55 -19.49
CA SER A 436 -4.58 -9.22 -19.53
C SER A 436 -5.39 -8.23 -18.69
N TYR A 437 -4.68 -7.49 -17.81
CA TYR A 437 -5.16 -6.43 -16.90
C TYR A 437 -5.90 -5.23 -17.55
N ALA A 438 -6.33 -5.35 -18.82
CA ALA A 438 -7.02 -4.30 -19.56
C ALA A 438 -8.52 -4.21 -19.27
N LEU A 439 -9.15 -5.27 -18.73
CA LEU A 439 -10.61 -5.33 -18.55
C LEU A 439 -11.13 -4.60 -17.31
N ILE A 440 -10.27 -4.18 -16.37
CA ILE A 440 -10.71 -3.41 -15.19
C ILE A 440 -10.98 -1.93 -15.56
N LYS A 441 -10.41 -1.41 -16.65
CA LYS A 441 -10.74 -0.05 -17.14
C LYS A 441 -12.16 0.06 -17.70
N ASN A 442 -12.73 -1.03 -18.20
CA ASN A 442 -14.07 -1.08 -18.82
C ASN A 442 -14.98 -2.11 -18.16
N ALA A 443 -14.71 -2.40 -16.89
CA ALA A 443 -15.58 -3.23 -16.12
C ALA A 443 -16.89 -2.41 -15.90
N PRO A 444 -18.10 -2.94 -16.14
CA PRO A 444 -19.37 -2.19 -16.12
C PRO A 444 -19.75 -1.60 -14.74
N PHE A 445 -18.84 -1.66 -13.77
CA PHE A 445 -18.94 -1.18 -12.40
C PHE A 445 -18.99 0.36 -12.28
N ALA A 446 -18.93 1.10 -13.39
CA ALA A 446 -18.87 2.57 -13.43
C ALA A 446 -19.90 3.24 -14.37
N GLN A 447 -20.97 2.55 -14.77
CA GLN A 447 -22.09 3.21 -15.45
C GLN A 447 -23.24 3.42 -14.46
N PRO A 448 -23.64 4.68 -14.16
CA PRO A 448 -24.95 4.93 -13.57
C PRO A 448 -26.00 4.25 -14.43
N SER A 449 -26.90 3.50 -13.81
CA SER A 449 -28.11 3.00 -14.46
C SER A 449 -28.85 4.19 -15.10
N THR A 450 -28.68 4.38 -16.41
CA THR A 450 -29.60 5.19 -17.19
C THR A 450 -30.80 4.30 -17.46
N THR A 451 -31.84 4.46 -16.63
CA THR A 451 -33.19 3.99 -16.93
C THR A 451 -33.54 4.40 -18.36
N PRO A 452 -33.86 3.50 -19.29
CA PRO A 452 -34.39 3.91 -20.58
C PRO A 452 -35.82 4.39 -20.33
N ASN A 453 -36.04 5.70 -20.42
CA ASN A 453 -37.38 6.24 -20.59
C ASN A 453 -37.96 5.66 -21.89
N LEU A 454 -38.97 4.80 -21.75
CA LEU A 454 -39.84 4.39 -22.85
C LEU A 454 -40.61 5.62 -23.33
N VAL A 455 -40.13 6.27 -24.39
CA VAL A 455 -40.93 7.19 -25.19
C VAL A 455 -41.63 6.36 -26.25
N ALA A 456 -42.95 6.17 -26.08
CA ALA A 456 -43.82 5.64 -27.10
C ALA A 456 -43.91 6.65 -28.25
N ILE A 457 -43.39 6.30 -29.43
CA ILE A 457 -43.69 6.99 -30.68
C ILE A 457 -44.91 6.27 -31.26
N ASN A 458 -46.08 6.89 -31.12
CA ASN A 458 -47.23 6.57 -31.95
C ASN A 458 -46.96 7.08 -33.37
N GLN A 459 -46.95 6.17 -34.34
CA GLN A 459 -47.08 6.50 -35.75
C GLN A 459 -48.56 6.83 -36.03
N HIS A 460 -48.83 8.05 -36.46
CA HIS A 460 -49.84 8.38 -37.46
C HIS A 460 -49.57 9.78 -38.02
#